data_AF-A0A536SC99-F1
#
_entry.id   AF-A0A536SC99-F1
#
_cell.length_a   1.000
_cell.length_b   1.000
_cell.length_c   1.000
_cell.angle_alpha   90.00
_cell.angle_beta   90.00
_cell.angle_gamma   90.00
#
_symmetry.space_group_name_H-M   'P 1'
#
loop_
_entity.id
_entity.type
_entity.pdbx_description
1 polymer ?
#
loop_
_entity_poly.entity_id
_entity_poly.type
_entity_poly.pdbx_seq_one_letter_code
_entity_poly.pdbx_strand_id
1 'polypeptide(L)' 'MRAEKKAKPLAFCNVCRALTTRHELLNHRCNATVNNRRCYGTYKSGLTVLWDACEGCEATGMVGTQVCTQCQGYGWRLYG' A
#
# COMPACT_ATOMS: atom_id res chain seq x y z
N MET A 1 -21.81 -12.16 2.57
CA MET A 1 -20.43 -12.45 2.15
C MET A 1 -19.51 -11.84 3.20
N ARG A 2 -18.59 -12.62 3.77
CA ARG A 2 -17.64 -12.11 4.77
C ARG A 2 -16.56 -11.34 4.01
N ALA A 3 -16.23 -10.12 4.44
CA ALA A 3 -15.21 -9.34 3.76
C ALA A 3 -13.86 -10.07 3.89
N GLU A 4 -13.27 -10.47 2.77
CA GLU A 4 -11.99 -11.16 2.76
C GLU A 4 -10.83 -10.19 2.96
N LYS A 5 -9.81 -10.63 3.70
CA LYS A 5 -8.59 -9.85 3.88
C LYS A 5 -7.81 -9.79 2.57
N LYS A 6 -7.34 -8.61 2.20
CA LYS A 6 -6.48 -8.43 1.03
C LYS A 6 -5.12 -9.08 1.27
N ALA A 7 -4.47 -9.49 0.18
CA ALA A 7 -3.07 -9.88 0.24
C ALA A 7 -2.20 -8.69 0.68
N LYS A 8 -1.08 -8.99 1.34
CA LYS A 8 -0.08 -7.97 1.69
C LYS A 8 0.45 -7.30 0.42
N PRO A 9 0.72 -5.99 0.43
CA PRO A 9 1.33 -5.31 -0.71
C PRO A 9 2.69 -5.92 -1.05
N LEU A 10 3.01 -5.94 -2.34
CA LEU A 10 4.25 -6.52 -2.84
C LEU A 10 5.45 -5.60 -2.64
N ALA A 11 5.22 -4.29 -2.67
CA ALA A 11 6.29 -3.31 -2.64
C ALA A 11 5.82 -1.98 -2.06
N PHE A 12 6.79 -1.18 -1.64
CA PHE A 12 6.61 0.16 -1.11
C PHE A 12 7.64 1.11 -1.71
N CYS A 13 7.29 2.38 -1.88
CA CYS A 13 8.23 3.40 -2.32
C CYS A 13 9.18 3.76 -1.18
N ASN A 14 10.49 3.72 -1.42
CA ASN A 14 11.50 4.06 -0.42
C ASN A 14 11.49 5.56 -0.02
N VAL A 15 10.76 6.41 -0.73
CA VAL A 15 10.68 7.86 -0.47
C VAL A 15 9.31 8.22 0.09
N CYS A 16 8.24 8.10 -0.72
CA CYS A 16 6.90 8.53 -0.30
C CYS A 16 6.09 7.46 0.43
N ARG A 17 6.66 6.25 0.63
CA ARG A 17 5.98 5.10 1.25
C ARG A 17 4.68 4.65 0.57
N ALA A 18 4.39 5.12 -0.65
CA ALA A 18 3.29 4.61 -1.44
C ALA A 18 3.43 3.09 -1.63
N LEU A 19 2.32 2.37 -1.55
CA LEU A 19 2.29 0.91 -1.66
C LEU A 19 1.93 0.50 -3.09
N THR A 20 2.27 -0.73 -3.47
CA THR A 20 1.82 -1.31 -4.73
C THR A 20 1.68 -2.83 -4.63
N THR A 21 0.72 -3.38 -5.37
CA THR A 21 0.51 -4.82 -5.58
C THR A 21 0.90 -5.25 -7.01
N ARG A 22 1.56 -4.36 -7.75
CA ARG A 22 1.98 -4.57 -9.14
C ARG A 22 3.43 -5.04 -9.19
N HIS A 23 3.64 -6.25 -9.70
CA HIS A 23 4.98 -6.85 -9.83
C HIS A 23 5.85 -6.07 -10.81
N GLU A 24 5.26 -5.56 -11.88
CA GLU A 24 5.94 -4.79 -12.93
C GLU A 24 6.48 -3.44 -12.45
N LEU A 25 6.05 -2.97 -11.28
CA LEU A 25 6.57 -1.74 -10.68
C LEU A 25 7.74 -1.99 -9.73
N LEU A 26 8.06 -3.25 -9.40
CA LEU A 26 9.15 -3.59 -8.50
C LEU A 26 10.49 -3.12 -9.09
N ASN A 27 11.30 -2.44 -8.28
CA ASN A 27 12.56 -1.79 -8.68
C ASN A 27 12.41 -0.67 -9.73
N HIS A 28 11.19 -0.31 -10.13
CA HIS A 28 10.92 0.82 -11.01
C HIS A 28 10.57 2.09 -10.23
N ARG A 29 10.62 3.22 -10.95
CA ARG A 29 10.30 4.55 -10.41
C ARG A 29 8.85 4.61 -9.95
N CYS A 30 8.66 5.13 -8.74
CA CYS A 30 7.34 5.34 -8.14
C CYS A 30 6.43 6.16 -9.08
N ASN A 31 5.19 5.71 -9.21
CA ASN A 31 4.16 6.36 -10.01
C ASN A 31 3.21 7.25 -9.18
N ALA A 32 3.41 7.31 -7.86
CA ALA A 32 2.62 8.18 -7.00
C ALA A 32 2.97 9.65 -7.25
N THR A 33 1.94 10.50 -7.18
CA THR A 33 2.07 11.96 -7.20
C THR A 33 2.01 12.47 -5.76
N VAL A 34 3.03 13.21 -5.34
CA VAL A 34 3.14 13.82 -4.01
C VAL A 34 3.45 15.29 -4.20
N ASN A 35 2.70 16.18 -3.55
CA ASN A 35 2.84 17.64 -3.71
C ASN A 35 2.81 18.08 -5.19
N ASN A 36 1.84 17.55 -5.94
CA ASN A 36 1.63 17.83 -7.37
C ASN A 36 2.82 17.48 -8.29
N ARG A 37 3.75 16.64 -7.82
CA ARG A 37 4.90 16.16 -8.59
C ARG A 37 5.01 14.64 -8.47
N ARG A 38 5.45 13.98 -9.54
CA ARG A 38 5.72 12.53 -9.48
C ARG A 38 6.88 12.26 -8.52
N CYS A 39 6.70 11.29 -7.63
CA CYS A 39 7.73 10.88 -6.70
C CYS A 39 9.02 10.45 -7.43
N TYR A 40 10.17 10.84 -6.89
CA TYR A 40 11.48 10.47 -7.42
C TYR A 40 12.00 9.14 -6.86
N GLY A 41 11.31 8.54 -5.89
CA GLY A 41 11.66 7.25 -5.31
C GLY A 41 11.43 6.07 -6.24
N THR A 42 11.77 4.89 -5.74
CA THR A 42 11.58 3.60 -6.42
C THR A 42 10.81 2.65 -5.52
N TYR A 43 10.01 1.77 -6.12
CA TYR A 43 9.36 0.70 -5.36
C TYR A 43 10.39 -0.38 -5.00
N LYS A 44 10.53 -0.65 -3.71
CA LYS A 44 11.37 -1.72 -3.15
C LYS A 44 10.49 -2.87 -2.68
N SER A 45 11.04 -4.08 -2.71
CA SER A 45 10.34 -5.29 -2.31
C SER A 45 9.83 -5.17 -0.88
N GLY A 46 8.58 -5.55 -0.69
CA GLY A 46 7.88 -5.62 0.59
C GLY A 46 8.15 -6.91 1.37
N LEU A 47 9.05 -7.77 0.91
CA LEU A 47 9.31 -9.08 1.54
C LEU A 47 10.00 -8.97 2.90
N THR A 48 10.83 -7.94 3.10
CA THR A 48 11.65 -7.77 4.31
C THR A 48 11.08 -6.76 5.30
N VAL A 49 9.92 -6.17 4.99
CA VAL A 49 9.28 -5.16 5.84
C VAL A 49 8.12 -5.74 6.62
N LEU A 50 7.81 -5.08 7.74
CA LEU A 50 6.67 -5.43 8.57
C LEU A 50 5.41 -4.77 8.02
N TRP A 51 4.37 -5.59 7.89
CA TRP A 51 3.05 -5.17 7.40
C TRP A 51 2.05 -5.28 8.55
N ASP A 52 1.45 -4.16 8.91
CA ASP A 52 0.38 -4.11 9.88
C ASP A 52 -0.97 -4.14 9.17
N ALA A 53 -1.86 -4.98 9.67
CA ALA A 53 -3.25 -4.91 9.27
C ALA A 53 -3.79 -3.53 9.65
N CYS A 54 -4.46 -2.86 8.72
CA CYS A 54 -5.11 -1.60 9.02
C CYS A 54 -6.30 -1.88 9.94
N GLU A 55 -6.22 -1.42 11.18
CA GLU A 55 -7.25 -1.63 12.21
C GLU A 55 -8.61 -1.11 11.77
N GLY A 56 -8.66 0.07 11.14
CA GLY A 56 -9.92 0.69 10.73
C GLY A 56 -10.72 -0.11 9.69
N CYS A 57 -10.09 -1.03 8.94
CA CYS A 57 -10.78 -1.89 7.97
C CYS A 57 -10.47 -3.38 8.13
N GLU A 58 -9.75 -3.77 9.18
CA GLU A 58 -9.30 -5.14 9.46
C GLU A 58 -8.66 -5.86 8.25
N ALA A 59 -7.86 -5.13 7.47
CA ALA A 59 -7.22 -5.58 6.24
C ALA A 59 -8.11 -5.89 5.04
N THR A 60 -9.37 -5.48 5.06
CA THR A 60 -10.27 -5.56 3.88
C THR A 60 -10.02 -4.43 2.88
N GLY A 61 -9.43 -3.31 3.33
CA GLY A 61 -9.24 -2.10 2.54
C GLY A 61 -10.52 -1.28 2.37
N MET A 62 -11.63 -1.68 2.98
CA MET A 62 -12.93 -1.01 2.87
C MET A 62 -13.54 -0.80 4.26
N VAL A 63 -14.28 0.29 4.44
CA VAL A 63 -15.14 0.52 5.61
C VAL A 63 -16.57 0.63 5.08
N GLY A 64 -17.36 -0.42 5.26
CA GLY A 64 -18.64 -0.56 4.57
C GLY A 64 -18.43 -0.62 3.04
N THR A 65 -18.97 0.35 2.31
CA THR A 65 -18.84 0.47 0.85
C THR A 65 -17.73 1.43 0.41
N GLN A 66 -17.07 2.12 1.35
CA GLN A 66 -16.06 3.13 1.03
C GLN A 66 -14.65 2.59 1.16
N VAL A 67 -13.74 3.10 0.33
CA VAL A 67 -12.31 2.82 0.42
C VAL A 67 -11.78 3.34 1.76
N CYS A 68 -11.09 2.48 2.50
CA CYS A 68 -10.50 2.88 3.77
C CYS A 68 -9.40 3.93 3.52
N THR A 69 -9.61 5.14 4.02
CA THR A 69 -8.68 6.27 3.84
C THR A 69 -7.38 6.09 4.62
N GLN A 70 -7.39 5.34 5.73
CA GLN A 70 -6.19 5.10 6.55
C GLN A 70 -5.14 4.24 5.84
N CYS A 71 -5.57 3.28 5.02
CA CYS A 71 -4.68 2.43 4.23
C CYS A 71 -4.79 2.66 2.73
N GLN A 72 -5.54 3.69 2.30
CA GLN A 72 -5.79 4.01 0.89
C GLN A 72 -6.30 2.79 0.08
N GLY A 73 -7.11 1.94 0.73
CA GLY A 73 -7.66 0.74 0.11
C GLY A 73 -6.78 -0.50 0.08
N TYR A 74 -5.54 -0.45 0.58
CA TYR A 74 -4.65 -1.61 0.58
C TYR A 74 -5.00 -2.65 1.65
N GLY A 75 -5.68 -2.24 2.73
CA GLY A 75 -5.91 -3.08 3.91
C GLY A 75 -4.70 -3.21 4.83
N TRP A 76 -3.51 -2.86 4.35
CA TRP A 76 -2.26 -2.97 5.10
C TRP A 76 -1.57 -1.62 5.16
N ARG A 77 -0.78 -1.43 6.21
CA ARG A 77 0.13 -0.30 6.39
C ARG A 77 1.54 -0.83 6.51
N LEU A 78 2.48 -0.07 5.95
CA LEU A 78 3.89 -0.31 6.17
C LEU A 78 4.24 0.14 7.59
N TYR A 79 4.89 -0.71 8.37
CA TYR A 79 5.39 -0.37 9.70
C TYR A 79 6.85 0.11 9.60
N GLY A 80 7.14 1.31 10.11
CA GLY A 80 8.45 1.99 10.06
C GLY A 80 8.51 3.13 9.06
#